data_AF-A0A2M8NG03-F1
#
_entry.id   AF-A0A2M8NG03-F1
#
_cell.length_a   1.000
_cell.length_b   1.000
_cell.length_c   1.000
_cell.angle_alpha   90.00
_cell.angle_beta   90.00
_cell.angle_gamma   90.00
#
_symmetry.space_group_name_H-M   'P 1'
#
loop_
_entity.id
_entity.type
_entity.pdbx_description
1 polymer ?
#
loop_
_entity_poly.entity_id
_entity_poly.type
_entity_poly.pdbx_seq_one_letter_code
_entity_poly.pdbx_strand_id
1 'polypeptide(L)' 'MEITWYGHSCFRITERGRVTIVTDPFMSTIGLETPRLKGDIVTISHDSPGHNYAEAVKGAQHV' A
#
# COMPACT_ATOMS: atom_id res chain seq x y z
N MET A 1 -13.47 -6.35 9.56
CA MET A 1 -12.76 -6.15 8.29
C MET A 1 -12.99 -4.71 7.86
N GLU A 2 -11.92 -3.97 7.57
CA GLU A 2 -11.94 -2.59 7.09
C GLU A 2 -11.08 -2.50 5.82
N ILE A 3 -11.57 -1.77 4.82
CA ILE A 3 -10.85 -1.48 3.59
C ILE A 3 -10.79 0.04 3.46
N THR A 4 -9.58 0.60 3.41
CA THR A 4 -9.34 2.03 3.19
C THR A 4 -8.76 2.21 1.80
N TRP A 5 -9.34 3.11 0.99
CA TRP A 5 -8.81 3.49 -0.32
C TRP A 5 -7.96 4.76 -0.19
N TYR A 6 -6.74 4.73 -0.73
CA TYR A 6 -5.77 5.84 -0.67
C TYR A 6 -5.58 6.56 -2.02
N GLY A 7 -6.29 6.12 -3.07
CA GLY A 7 -6.11 6.60 -4.43
C GLY A 7 -5.54 5.53 -5.35
N HIS A 8 -5.73 5.72 -6.66
CA HIS A 8 -5.32 4.75 -7.69
C HIS A 8 -5.72 3.30 -7.33
N SER A 9 -4.78 2.36 -7.43
CA SER A 9 -4.95 0.96 -7.02
C SER A 9 -4.52 0.67 -5.57
N CYS A 10 -4.29 1.70 -4.74
CA CYS A 10 -3.80 1.53 -3.38
C CYS A 10 -4.92 1.39 -2.35
N PHE A 11 -4.99 0.20 -1.75
CA PHE A 11 -5.91 -0.13 -0.67
C PHE A 11 -5.14 -0.63 0.54
N ARG A 12 -5.63 -0.29 1.73
CA ARG A 12 -5.21 -0.94 2.97
C ARG A 12 -6.36 -1.79 3.49
N ILE A 13 -6.10 -3.08 3.67
CA ILE A 13 -7.06 -4.05 4.17
C ILE A 13 -6.61 -4.48 5.56
N THR A 14 -7.48 -4.32 6.55
CA THR A 14 -7.16 -4.64 7.94
C THR A 14 -8.30 -5.36 8.65
N GLU A 15 -7.93 -6.23 9.59
CA GLU A 15 -8.85 -6.91 10.49
C GLU A 15 -8.19 -7.06 11.86
N ARG A 16 -8.94 -6.78 12.93
CA ARG A 16 -8.42 -6.81 14.30
C ARG A 16 -7.83 -8.19 14.63
N GLY A 17 -6.57 -8.22 15.03
CA GLY A 17 -5.86 -9.46 15.37
C GLY A 17 -5.34 -10.25 14.17
N ARG A 18 -5.38 -9.68 12.96
CA ARG A 18 -4.77 -10.25 11.75
C ARG A 18 -3.78 -9.27 11.13
N VAL A 19 -3.07 -9.77 10.11
CA VAL A 19 -2.15 -8.97 9.28
C VAL A 19 -2.90 -7.87 8.52
N THR A 20 -2.21 -6.76 8.31
CA THR A 20 -2.64 -5.65 7.47
C THR A 20 -1.95 -5.75 6.11
N ILE A 21 -2.74 -5.70 5.04
CA ILE A 21 -2.25 -5.79 3.67
C ILE A 21 -2.35 -4.41 3.02
N VAL A 22 -1.32 -3.99 2.30
CA VAL A 22 -1.32 -2.81 1.44
C VAL A 22 -1.12 -3.25 -0.01
N THR A 23 -1.98 -2.76 -0.91
CA THR A 23 -1.85 -3.02 -2.35
C THR A 23 -1.27 -1.79 -3.06
N ASP A 24 -0.48 -2.02 -4.11
CA ASP A 24 0.01 -1.02 -5.07
C ASP A 24 0.35 0.36 -4.48
N PRO A 25 1.26 0.43 -3.48
CA PRO A 25 1.67 1.72 -2.95
C PRO A 25 2.36 2.55 -4.05
N PHE A 26 2.10 3.85 -4.06
CA PHE A 26 2.52 4.72 -5.17
C PHE A 26 3.30 5.95 -4.69
N MET A 27 4.17 6.45 -5.57
CA MET A 27 4.89 7.71 -5.36
C MET A 27 4.10 8.90 -5.93
N SER A 28 4.40 10.11 -5.46
CA SER A 28 3.73 11.34 -5.89
C SER A 28 3.95 11.72 -7.35
N THR A 29 4.80 10.99 -8.07
CA THR A 29 5.02 11.13 -9.52
C THR A 29 3.76 10.93 -10.34
N ILE A 30 2.72 10.28 -9.79
CA ILE A 30 1.41 10.12 -10.44
C ILE A 30 0.44 11.29 -10.17
N GLY A 31 0.89 12.35 -9.50
CA GLY A 31 0.08 13.54 -9.19
C GLY A 31 -0.82 13.40 -7.95
N LEU A 32 -0.72 12.31 -7.20
CA LEU A 32 -1.36 12.11 -5.90
C LEU A 32 -0.34 12.30 -4.76
N GLU A 33 -0.77 12.72 -3.58
CA GLU A 33 0.13 12.73 -2.42
C GLU A 33 0.51 11.29 -2.03
N THR A 34 1.81 11.03 -1.84
CA THR A 34 2.29 9.71 -1.42
C THR A 34 1.69 9.32 -0.06
N PRO A 35 0.95 8.20 0.03
CA PRO A 35 0.33 7.80 1.28
C PRO A 35 1.40 7.34 2.28
N ARG A 36 1.26 7.72 3.55
CA ARG A 36 2.12 7.21 4.64
C ARG A 36 1.41 6.04 5.33
N LEU A 37 1.80 4.83 4.96
CA LEU A 37 1.07 3.63 5.34
C LEU A 37 1.81 2.81 6.39
N LYS A 38 1.03 2.01 7.14
CA LYS A 38 1.53 0.89 7.95
C LYS A 38 0.87 -0.38 7.43
N GLY A 39 1.66 -1.42 7.26
CA GLY A 39 1.19 -2.71 6.77
C GLY A 39 2.22 -3.80 7.06
N ASP A 40 1.76 -5.04 7.12
CA ASP A 40 2.61 -6.21 7.37
C ASP A 40 3.01 -6.88 6.04
N ILE A 41 2.12 -6.85 5.04
CA ILE A 41 2.33 -7.39 3.69
C ILE A 41 2.04 -6.31 2.65
N VAL A 42 2.92 -6.17 1.67
CA VAL A 42 2.70 -5.35 0.47
C VAL A 42 2.49 -6.27 -0.72
N THR A 43 1.54 -5.95 -1.60
CA THR A 43 1.37 -6.62 -2.89
C THR A 43 1.51 -5.61 -4.02
N ILE A 44 2.32 -5.95 -5.02
CA ILE A 44 2.55 -5.13 -6.21
C ILE A 44 1.99 -5.87 -7.42
N SER A 45 1.03 -5.27 -8.11
CA SER A 45 0.38 -5.88 -9.27
C SER A 45 1.29 -5.94 -10.49
N HIS A 46 2.12 -4.93 -10.70
CA HIS A 46 3.13 -4.87 -11.76
C HIS A 46 4.19 -3.80 -11.47
N ASP A 47 5.33 -3.90 -12.17
CA ASP A 47 6.45 -2.98 -12.00
C ASP A 47 6.23 -1.67 -12.75
N SER A 48 5.62 -0.69 -12.09
CA SER A 48 5.51 0.68 -12.57
C SER A 48 5.45 1.69 -11.43
N PRO A 49 5.88 2.97 -11.64
CA PRO A 49 6.00 3.97 -10.57
C PRO A 49 4.70 4.27 -9.81
N GLY A 50 3.54 3.98 -10.41
CA GLY A 50 2.23 4.15 -9.79
C GLY A 50 1.77 2.97 -8.94
N HIS A 51 2.57 1.90 -8.84
CA HIS A 51 2.15 0.63 -8.22
C HIS A 51 3.25 -0.03 -7.36
N ASN A 52 4.52 0.32 -7.52
CA ASN A 52 5.65 -0.43 -6.95
C ASN A 52 6.40 0.29 -5.82
N TYR A 53 5.86 1.34 -5.22
CA TYR A 53 6.59 2.16 -4.24
C TYR A 53 6.44 1.64 -2.80
N ALA A 54 7.01 0.47 -2.54
CA ALA A 54 6.90 -0.24 -1.25
C ALA A 54 7.44 0.56 -0.06
N GLU A 55 8.37 1.49 -0.27
CA GLU A 55 8.96 2.35 0.76
C GLU A 55 7.95 3.30 1.42
N ALA A 56 6.79 3.53 0.79
CA ALA A 56 5.67 4.24 1.41
C ALA A 56 5.03 3.49 2.59
N VAL A 57 5.29 2.18 2.71
CA VAL A 57 4.69 1.29 3.71
C VAL A 57 5.71 0.94 4.80
N LYS A 58 5.42 1.32 6.04
CA LYS A 58 6.25 0.97 7.19
C LYS A 58 5.79 -0.33 7.85
N GLY A 59 6.75 -1.13 8.29
CA GLY A 59 6.51 -2.37 9.05
C GLY A 59 6.29 -3.61 8.19
N ALA A 60 6.39 -3.48 6.86
CA ALA A 60 6.21 -4.60 5.95
C ALA A 60 7.30 -5.66 6.20
N GLN A 61 6.87 -6.90 6.39
CA GLN A 61 7.74 -8.07 6.52
C GLN A 61 7.89 -8.79 5.18
N HIS A 62 6.95 -8.58 4.26
CA HIS A 62 6.94 -9.16 2.92
C HIS A 62 6.49 -8.13 1.89
N VAL A 63 7.19 -8.12 0.75
CA VAL A 63 6.96 -7.28 -0.43
C VAL A 63 7.03 -8.17 -1.66
#